data_AF-A0A0P4VSK6-F1
#
_entry.id   AF-A0A0P4VSK6-F1
#
_cell.length_a   1.000
_cell.length_b   1.000
_cell.length_c   1.000
_cell.angle_alpha   90.00
_cell.angle_beta   90.00
_cell.angle_gamma   90.00
#
_symmetry.space_group_name_H-M   'P 1'
#
loop_
_entity.id
_entity.type
_entity.pdbx_description
1 polymer ?
#
loop_
_entity_poly.entity_id
_entity_poly.type
_entity_poly.pdbx_seq_one_letter_code
_entity_poly.pdbx_strand_id
1 'polypeptide(L)'
;MSSNNSTTEGNTPAPGIEALKAHIVLHKTEMFLWCTRLLTIIFTVLYLTPFWSFEGAYYKALLANAATSALRLHQRHPRFILSREFLATVLSEDSFHYIMFSFIFSLVYPFAGALLPIFLFSVIHFASYSLTLLDTLGQNSWWGARLLISLVELQSRIILGLIASVEIVLMPILIILMLMKTASVITPFFYHQFLIMRYKSHRNPYTRIKFRQFRYLFELVANHPQTPWLIRKLILSSISGVCALCPPDTTHAHAQ
;
A
#
# COMPACT_ATOMS: atom_id res chain seq x y z
N MET A 1 -20.90 -20.29 58.59
CA MET A 1 -21.43 -20.39 57.21
C MET A 1 -20.64 -19.42 56.36
N SER A 2 -19.87 -19.98 55.43
CA SER A 2 -18.87 -19.31 54.61
C SER A 2 -19.46 -18.54 53.43
N SER A 3 -18.64 -17.60 52.96
CA SER A 3 -18.46 -17.21 51.55
C SER A 3 -19.35 -16.09 51.01
N ASN A 4 -18.91 -14.85 51.24
CA ASN A 4 -19.17 -13.73 50.35
C ASN A 4 -18.41 -13.97 49.02
N ASN A 5 -19.14 -14.31 47.96
CA ASN A 5 -18.62 -14.32 46.60
C ASN A 5 -18.51 -12.87 46.11
N SER A 6 -17.32 -12.29 46.22
CA SER A 6 -16.95 -11.12 45.41
C SER A 6 -16.69 -11.59 43.99
N THR A 7 -17.68 -11.40 43.11
CA THR A 7 -17.51 -11.47 41.67
C THR A 7 -16.50 -10.41 41.24
N THR A 8 -15.29 -10.85 40.92
CA THR A 8 -14.28 -10.08 40.20
C THR A 8 -14.77 -9.92 38.77
N GLU A 9 -15.69 -8.97 38.53
CA GLU A 9 -15.99 -8.53 37.18
C GLU A 9 -14.75 -7.83 36.62
N GLY A 10 -14.23 -8.37 35.52
CA GLY A 10 -13.11 -7.80 34.79
C GLY A 10 -13.44 -6.37 34.37
N ASN A 11 -12.72 -5.42 34.99
CA ASN A 11 -12.84 -3.99 34.78
C ASN A 11 -12.51 -3.64 33.33
N THR A 12 -13.51 -3.68 32.45
CA THR A 12 -13.40 -3.13 31.10
C THR A 12 -13.66 -1.63 31.26
N PRO A 13 -12.68 -0.74 31.02
CA PRO A 13 -12.88 0.68 31.24
C PRO A 13 -14.07 1.18 30.42
N ALA A 14 -14.98 1.89 31.08
CA ALA A 14 -16.16 2.46 30.42
C ALA A 14 -15.73 3.33 29.23
N PRO A 15 -16.39 3.22 28.06
CA PRO A 15 -16.03 3.96 26.87
C PRO A 15 -16.07 5.47 27.14
N GLY A 16 -15.07 6.20 26.63
CA GLY A 16 -14.93 7.63 26.89
C GLY A 16 -13.50 8.13 26.72
N ILE A 17 -13.30 9.41 27.04
CA ILE A 17 -12.00 10.10 26.87
C ILE A 17 -10.89 9.42 27.69
N GLU A 18 -11.21 8.87 28.87
CA GLU A 18 -10.24 8.18 29.72
C GLU A 18 -9.82 6.82 29.12
N ALA A 19 -10.78 6.06 28.59
CA ALA A 19 -10.48 4.82 27.87
C ALA A 19 -9.65 5.09 26.60
N LEU A 20 -9.94 6.18 25.88
CA LEU A 20 -9.13 6.61 24.74
C LEU A 20 -7.71 6.99 25.16
N LYS A 21 -7.54 7.78 26.23
CA LYS A 21 -6.20 8.15 26.74
C LYS A 21 -5.40 6.91 27.14
N ALA A 22 -6.02 5.97 27.86
CA ALA A 22 -5.41 4.71 28.22
C ALA A 22 -5.03 3.88 26.97
N HIS A 23 -5.92 3.81 25.98
CA HIS A 23 -5.68 3.11 24.71
C HIS A 23 -4.50 3.71 23.93
N ILE A 24 -4.40 5.04 23.85
CA ILE A 24 -3.31 5.77 23.19
C ILE A 24 -1.96 5.48 23.86
N VAL A 25 -1.91 5.52 25.19
CA VAL A 25 -0.69 5.26 25.94
C VAL A 25 -0.23 3.81 25.78
N LEU A 26 -1.18 2.88 25.65
CA LEU A 26 -0.89 1.46 25.44
C LEU A 26 -0.44 1.17 23.99
N HIS A 27 -1.04 1.82 23.00
CA HIS A 27 -0.83 1.54 21.58
C HIS A 27 -0.08 2.67 20.85
N LYS A 28 1.01 3.18 21.46
CA LYS A 28 1.78 4.33 20.95
C LYS A 28 2.17 4.17 19.48
N THR A 29 2.63 2.98 19.08
CA THR A 29 3.11 2.77 17.72
C THR A 29 1.97 2.75 16.68
N GLU A 30 0.80 2.22 17.03
CA GLU A 30 -0.39 2.30 16.17
C GLU A 30 -0.87 3.74 16.01
N MET A 31 -0.81 4.53 17.08
CA MET A 31 -1.09 5.97 17.03
C MET A 31 -0.12 6.72 16.12
N PHE A 32 1.18 6.43 16.21
CA PHE A 32 2.16 7.02 15.29
C PHE A 32 1.90 6.64 13.84
N LEU A 33 1.57 5.38 13.56
CA LEU A 33 1.18 4.93 12.22
C LEU A 33 -0.07 5.63 11.71
N TRP A 34 -1.07 5.82 12.56
CA TRP A 34 -2.28 6.55 12.21
C TRP A 34 -1.98 8.01 11.87
N CYS A 35 -1.15 8.69 12.68
CA CYS A 35 -0.71 10.05 12.42
C CYS A 35 0.07 10.16 11.10
N THR A 36 1.03 9.27 10.83
CA THR A 36 1.82 9.34 9.59
C THR A 36 0.98 9.02 8.37
N ARG A 37 -0.03 8.14 8.46
CA ARG A 37 -1.01 7.91 7.39
C ARG A 37 -1.88 9.13 7.14
N LEU A 38 -2.32 9.82 8.19
CA LEU A 38 -3.06 11.08 8.08
C LEU A 38 -2.21 12.15 7.38
N LEU A 39 -0.93 12.27 7.70
CA LEU A 39 -0.01 13.18 7.00
C LEU A 39 0.12 12.84 5.51
N THR A 40 0.25 11.55 5.15
CA THR A 40 0.25 11.12 3.74
C THR A 40 -1.03 11.56 3.02
N ILE A 41 -2.19 11.39 3.66
CA ILE A 41 -3.50 11.81 3.11
C ILE A 41 -3.53 13.33 2.91
N ILE A 42 -3.20 14.10 3.95
CA ILE A 42 -3.22 15.57 3.92
C ILE A 42 -2.30 16.09 2.83
N PHE A 43 -1.03 15.65 2.78
CA PHE A 43 -0.08 16.13 1.78
C PHE A 43 -0.45 15.70 0.36
N THR A 44 -1.07 14.53 0.19
CA THR A 44 -1.60 14.13 -1.14
C THR A 44 -2.74 15.05 -1.57
N VAL A 45 -3.70 15.34 -0.68
CA VAL A 45 -4.81 16.25 -1.00
C VAL A 45 -4.29 17.66 -1.31
N LEU A 46 -3.36 18.18 -0.50
CA LEU A 46 -2.73 19.48 -0.75
C LEU A 46 -1.95 19.54 -2.07
N TYR A 47 -1.35 18.43 -2.51
CA TYR A 47 -0.70 18.37 -3.83
C TYR A 47 -1.72 18.41 -4.99
N LEU A 48 -2.92 17.83 -4.80
CA LEU A 48 -3.95 17.75 -5.83
C LEU A 48 -4.84 19.00 -5.90
N THR A 49 -4.93 19.79 -4.82
CA THR A 49 -5.76 20.98 -4.79
C THR A 49 -5.05 22.17 -5.43
N PRO A 50 -5.65 22.82 -6.45
CA PRO A 50 -4.99 23.91 -7.18
C PRO A 50 -4.93 25.23 -6.39
N PHE A 51 -5.72 25.36 -5.32
CA PHE A 51 -5.90 26.62 -4.62
C PHE A 51 -4.87 26.86 -3.49
N TRP A 52 -4.22 25.80 -2.99
CA TRP A 52 -3.19 25.89 -1.94
C TRP A 52 -1.88 25.34 -2.49
N SER A 53 -1.02 26.20 -3.02
CA SER A 53 0.30 25.81 -3.50
C SER A 53 1.22 25.48 -2.31
N PHE A 54 1.08 24.28 -1.74
CA PHE A 54 1.97 23.84 -0.67
C PHE A 54 3.26 23.26 -1.24
N GLU A 55 4.33 24.05 -1.13
CA GLU A 55 5.63 23.67 -1.65
C GLU A 55 6.10 22.33 -1.06
N GLY A 56 6.49 21.43 -1.96
CA GLY A 56 6.98 20.11 -1.60
C GLY A 56 5.92 19.16 -1.03
N ALA A 57 4.62 19.44 -1.18
CA ALA A 57 3.55 18.53 -0.74
C ALA A 57 3.74 17.08 -1.24
N TYR A 58 4.13 16.92 -2.51
CA TYR A 58 4.47 15.63 -3.10
C TYR A 58 5.54 14.87 -2.32
N TYR A 59 6.70 15.50 -2.08
CA TYR A 59 7.82 14.86 -1.37
C TYR A 59 7.49 14.62 0.11
N LYS A 60 6.72 15.51 0.73
CA LYS A 60 6.23 15.34 2.10
C LYS A 60 5.25 14.16 2.21
N ALA A 61 4.40 13.94 1.21
CA ALA A 61 3.55 12.74 1.14
C ALA A 61 4.39 11.46 1.02
N LEU A 62 5.40 11.44 0.14
CA LEU A 62 6.32 10.30 0.01
C LEU A 62 7.10 10.03 1.30
N LEU A 63 7.57 11.08 1.97
CA LEU A 63 8.27 10.98 3.25
C LEU A 63 7.36 10.46 4.36
N ALA A 64 6.12 10.94 4.45
CA ALA A 64 5.13 10.44 5.41
C ALA A 64 4.78 8.95 5.16
N ASN A 65 4.70 8.52 3.90
CA ASN A 65 4.55 7.12 3.54
C ASN A 65 5.81 6.29 3.91
N ALA A 66 7.01 6.81 3.66
CA ALA A 66 8.25 6.16 4.06
C ALA A 66 8.33 5.99 5.58
N ALA A 67 7.96 7.01 6.34
CA ALA A 67 7.88 6.95 7.80
C ALA A 67 6.85 5.92 8.28
N THR A 68 5.65 5.91 7.69
CA THR A 68 4.62 4.88 7.95
C THR A 68 5.17 3.48 7.71
N SER A 69 5.90 3.30 6.61
CA SER A 69 6.45 2.01 6.22
C SER A 69 7.60 1.57 7.12
N ALA A 70 8.49 2.50 7.52
CA ALA A 70 9.56 2.25 8.47
C ALA A 70 9.02 1.88 9.87
N LEU A 71 8.03 2.61 10.37
CA LEU A 71 7.35 2.29 11.63
C LEU A 71 6.70 0.92 11.59
N ARG A 72 5.99 0.59 10.49
CA ARG A 72 5.35 -0.72 10.32
C ARG A 72 6.38 -1.85 10.24
N LEU A 73 7.55 -1.59 9.66
CA LEU A 73 8.64 -2.54 9.63
C LEU A 73 9.22 -2.76 11.03
N HIS A 74 9.44 -1.68 11.80
CA HIS A 74 9.89 -1.75 13.20
C HIS A 74 8.91 -2.52 14.09
N GLN A 75 7.59 -2.31 13.93
CA GLN A 75 6.58 -3.08 14.65
C GLN A 75 6.63 -4.58 14.37
N ARG A 76 6.87 -4.96 13.11
CA ARG A 76 6.90 -6.37 12.69
C ARG A 76 8.20 -7.06 13.08
N HIS A 77 9.30 -6.31 13.10
CA HIS A 77 10.64 -6.80 13.37
C HIS A 77 11.30 -5.93 14.45
N PRO A 78 10.86 -6.03 15.72
CA PRO A 78 11.31 -5.15 16.80
C PRO A 78 12.77 -5.42 17.21
N ARG A 79 13.26 -6.65 17.01
CA ARG A 79 14.64 -7.05 17.31
C ARG A 79 15.48 -6.93 16.05
N PHE A 80 16.41 -5.99 16.03
CA PHE A 80 17.37 -5.85 14.96
C PHE A 80 18.53 -6.84 15.17
N ILE A 81 18.57 -7.90 14.36
CA ILE A 81 19.69 -8.84 14.33
C ILE A 81 20.14 -8.91 12.88
N LEU A 82 21.28 -8.30 12.56
CA LEU A 82 21.78 -8.29 11.20
C LEU A 82 22.25 -9.70 10.81
N SER A 83 21.38 -10.44 10.13
CA SER A 83 21.67 -11.74 9.53
C SER A 83 21.11 -11.81 8.12
N ARG A 84 21.60 -12.76 7.32
CA ARG A 84 21.06 -13.02 5.97
C ARG A 84 19.57 -13.34 6.02
N GLU A 85 19.13 -14.09 7.02
CA GLU A 85 17.74 -14.49 7.24
C GLU A 85 16.86 -13.30 7.62
N PHE A 86 17.35 -12.44 8.52
CA PHE A 86 16.67 -11.20 8.89
C PHE A 86 16.51 -10.29 7.67
N LEU A 87 17.59 -10.08 6.89
CA LEU A 87 17.53 -9.28 5.69
C LEU A 87 16.55 -9.85 4.66
N ALA A 88 16.58 -11.16 4.42
CA ALA A 88 15.63 -11.82 3.51
C ALA A 88 14.17 -11.60 3.96
N THR A 89 13.92 -11.66 5.27
CA THR A 89 12.59 -11.45 5.85
C THR A 89 12.17 -9.99 5.69
N VAL A 90 13.03 -9.03 6.04
CA VAL A 90 12.77 -7.58 5.86
C VAL A 90 12.52 -7.22 4.40
N LEU A 91 13.34 -7.73 3.47
CA LEU A 91 13.17 -7.49 2.02
C LEU A 91 11.87 -8.11 1.47
N SER A 92 11.33 -9.14 2.12
CA SER A 92 10.03 -9.73 1.74
C SER A 92 8.81 -8.96 2.25
N GLU A 93 9.02 -8.01 3.18
CA GLU A 93 7.94 -7.22 3.78
C GLU A 93 7.43 -6.14 2.82
N ASP A 94 6.11 -6.07 2.65
CA ASP A 94 5.46 -5.00 1.86
C ASP A 94 5.89 -3.60 2.32
N SER A 95 6.13 -3.44 3.62
CA SER A 95 6.58 -2.17 4.20
C SER A 95 7.95 -1.76 3.67
N PHE A 96 8.89 -2.70 3.50
CA PHE A 96 10.17 -2.39 2.88
C PHE A 96 10.00 -1.98 1.41
N HIS A 97 9.10 -2.66 0.68
CA HIS A 97 8.82 -2.32 -0.73
C HIS A 97 8.32 -0.88 -0.85
N TYR A 98 7.47 -0.44 0.07
CA TYR A 98 6.93 0.93 0.09
C TYR A 98 7.94 2.00 0.54
N ILE A 99 8.97 1.64 1.33
CA ILE A 99 10.14 2.52 1.55
C ILE A 99 10.89 2.73 0.23
N MET A 100 11.14 1.64 -0.51
CA MET A 100 11.80 1.73 -1.82
C MET A 100 10.96 2.49 -2.84
N PHE A 101 9.64 2.30 -2.85
CA PHE A 101 8.72 3.06 -3.67
C PHE A 101 8.86 4.57 -3.39
N SER A 102 8.76 4.98 -2.13
CA SER A 102 8.93 6.38 -1.74
C SER A 102 10.29 6.94 -2.16
N PHE A 103 11.36 6.15 -2.01
CA PHE A 103 12.71 6.56 -2.42
C PHE A 103 12.81 6.76 -3.94
N ILE A 104 12.36 5.79 -4.74
CA ILE A 104 12.39 5.85 -6.21
C ILE A 104 11.65 7.11 -6.70
N PHE A 105 10.44 7.35 -6.19
CA PHE A 105 9.62 8.48 -6.62
C PHE A 105 10.04 9.84 -6.05
N SER A 106 10.93 9.86 -5.06
CA SER A 106 11.59 11.09 -4.59
C SER A 106 12.67 11.57 -5.55
N LEU A 107 13.15 10.70 -6.45
CA LEU A 107 14.20 11.00 -7.44
C LEU A 107 13.63 11.34 -8.83
N VAL A 108 12.30 11.34 -8.99
CA VAL A 108 11.59 11.57 -10.26
C VAL A 108 10.81 12.87 -10.16
N TYR A 109 10.63 13.56 -11.29
CA TYR A 109 9.76 14.73 -11.34
C TYR A 109 8.35 14.42 -10.78
N PRO A 110 7.77 15.28 -9.92
CA PRO A 110 6.48 15.04 -9.28
C PRO A 110 5.34 14.82 -10.26
N PHE A 111 4.58 13.72 -10.08
CA PHE A 111 3.33 13.50 -10.79
C PHE A 111 2.30 12.74 -9.93
N ALA A 112 1.02 13.06 -10.11
CA ALA A 112 -0.07 12.55 -9.26
C ALA A 112 -0.19 11.02 -9.22
N GLY A 113 0.10 10.33 -10.33
CA GLY A 113 -0.01 8.88 -10.43
C GLY A 113 0.86 8.12 -9.41
N ALA A 114 2.01 8.68 -9.03
CA ALA A 114 2.89 8.08 -8.02
C ALA A 114 2.30 8.13 -6.61
N LEU A 115 1.46 9.13 -6.29
CA LEU A 115 0.86 9.26 -4.96
C LEU A 115 -0.35 8.36 -4.76
N LEU A 116 -1.00 7.92 -5.83
CA LEU A 116 -2.26 7.18 -5.74
C LEU A 116 -2.15 5.87 -4.93
N PRO A 117 -1.12 5.00 -5.12
CA PRO A 117 -0.94 3.80 -4.30
C PRO A 117 -0.82 4.10 -2.80
N ILE A 118 0.04 5.06 -2.43
CA ILE A 118 0.33 5.38 -1.03
C ILE A 118 -0.84 6.08 -0.35
N PHE A 119 -1.60 6.88 -1.11
CA PHE A 119 -2.82 7.53 -0.66
C PHE A 119 -3.89 6.49 -0.34
N LEU A 120 -4.18 5.60 -1.28
CA LEU A 120 -5.20 4.56 -1.09
C LEU A 120 -4.85 3.61 0.06
N PHE A 121 -3.58 3.20 0.17
CA PHE A 121 -3.10 2.41 1.31
C PHE A 121 -3.29 3.16 2.64
N SER A 122 -2.96 4.46 2.66
CA SER A 122 -3.12 5.28 3.85
C SER A 122 -4.59 5.44 4.22
N VAL A 123 -5.48 5.65 3.25
CA VAL A 123 -6.93 5.78 3.48
C VAL A 123 -7.52 4.52 4.10
N ILE A 124 -7.25 3.33 3.55
CA ILE A 124 -7.76 2.06 4.12
C ILE A 124 -7.30 1.91 5.58
N HIS A 125 -6.00 2.08 5.84
CA HIS A 125 -5.45 1.80 7.16
C HIS A 125 -5.73 2.90 8.19
N PHE A 126 -5.89 4.15 7.74
CA PHE A 126 -6.38 5.24 8.56
C PHE A 126 -7.84 5.02 8.95
N ALA A 127 -8.68 4.61 7.98
CA ALA A 127 -10.08 4.27 8.17
C ALA A 127 -10.23 3.17 9.24
N SER A 128 -9.60 2.00 9.05
CA SER A 128 -9.74 0.88 9.99
C SER A 128 -9.36 1.24 11.43
N TYR A 129 -8.25 1.96 11.65
CA TYR A 129 -7.85 2.35 13.01
C TYR A 129 -8.73 3.46 13.60
N SER A 130 -9.28 4.34 12.75
CA SER A 130 -10.23 5.37 13.19
C SER A 130 -11.52 4.76 13.74
N LEU A 131 -11.99 3.60 13.22
CA LEU A 131 -13.10 2.87 13.86
C LEU A 131 -12.73 2.44 15.27
N THR A 132 -11.55 1.85 15.45
CA THR A 132 -11.08 1.43 16.78
C THR A 132 -11.08 2.59 17.76
N LEU A 133 -10.54 3.75 17.36
CA LEU A 133 -10.56 4.95 18.19
C LEU A 133 -11.99 5.42 18.49
N LEU A 134 -12.87 5.41 17.49
CA LEU A 134 -14.26 5.84 17.65
C LEU A 134 -15.09 4.87 18.51
N ASP A 135 -14.76 3.59 18.51
CA ASP A 135 -15.35 2.58 19.39
C ASP A 135 -14.85 2.72 20.82
N THR A 136 -13.57 3.06 21.03
CA THR A 136 -13.04 3.36 22.37
C THR A 136 -13.63 4.65 22.98
N LEU A 137 -14.06 5.60 22.14
CA LEU A 137 -14.63 6.87 22.58
C LEU A 137 -16.12 6.76 23.00
N GLY A 138 -16.84 5.71 22.58
CA GLY A 138 -18.24 5.47 22.93
C GLY A 138 -19.26 5.87 21.85
N GLN A 139 -20.39 5.14 21.82
CA GLN A 139 -21.43 5.23 20.77
C GLN A 139 -22.11 6.61 20.72
N ASN A 140 -22.45 7.02 19.48
CA ASN A 140 -23.10 8.27 19.02
C ASN A 140 -22.18 9.44 18.58
N SER A 141 -20.87 9.28 18.66
CA SER A 141 -19.91 10.37 18.35
C SER A 141 -19.61 10.60 16.86
N TRP A 142 -20.36 10.01 15.91
CA TRP A 142 -20.59 10.45 14.50
C TRP A 142 -20.95 9.24 13.61
N TRP A 143 -22.24 8.96 13.47
CA TRP A 143 -22.76 7.87 12.64
C TRP A 143 -22.30 7.94 11.17
N GLY A 144 -22.18 9.15 10.61
CA GLY A 144 -21.75 9.36 9.22
C GLY A 144 -20.26 9.03 9.00
N ALA A 145 -19.40 9.36 9.96
CA ALA A 145 -18.00 8.96 9.92
C ALA A 145 -17.87 7.44 9.99
N ARG A 146 -18.62 6.77 10.87
CA ARG A 146 -18.66 5.30 10.95
C ARG A 146 -19.05 4.68 9.62
N LEU A 147 -20.13 5.15 8.99
CA LEU A 147 -20.60 4.63 7.71
C LEU A 147 -19.52 4.75 6.62
N LEU A 148 -18.93 5.92 6.44
CA LEU A 148 -17.89 6.14 5.43
C LEU A 148 -16.66 5.26 5.67
N ILE A 149 -16.24 5.14 6.93
CA ILE A 149 -15.08 4.35 7.30
C ILE A 149 -15.36 2.85 7.06
N SER A 150 -16.54 2.35 7.45
CA SER A 150 -16.94 0.96 7.20
C SER A 150 -17.14 0.66 5.71
N LEU A 151 -17.59 1.63 4.91
CA LEU A 151 -17.67 1.48 3.44
C LEU A 151 -16.28 1.33 2.81
N VAL A 152 -15.31 2.14 3.25
CA VAL A 152 -13.91 2.03 2.80
C VAL A 152 -13.35 0.65 3.14
N GLU A 153 -13.64 0.14 4.33
CA GLU A 153 -13.22 -1.19 4.77
C GLU A 153 -13.87 -2.32 3.96
N LEU A 154 -15.17 -2.19 3.66
CA LEU A 154 -15.91 -3.12 2.81
C LEU A 154 -15.34 -3.18 1.39
N GLN A 155 -14.93 -2.02 0.85
CA GLN A 155 -14.34 -1.90 -0.49
C GLN A 155 -12.82 -2.12 -0.51
N SER A 156 -12.20 -2.48 0.62
CA SER A 156 -10.74 -2.64 0.74
C SER A 156 -10.14 -3.57 -0.32
N ARG A 157 -10.83 -4.67 -0.67
CA ARG A 157 -10.38 -5.60 -1.73
C ARG A 157 -10.30 -4.94 -3.10
N ILE A 158 -11.29 -4.13 -3.45
CA ILE A 158 -11.32 -3.40 -4.72
C ILE A 158 -10.20 -2.37 -4.74
N ILE A 159 -10.03 -1.63 -3.63
CA ILE A 159 -8.99 -0.62 -3.51
C ILE A 159 -7.59 -1.27 -3.62
N LEU A 160 -7.34 -2.40 -2.95
CA LEU A 160 -6.07 -3.13 -3.07
C LEU A 160 -5.82 -3.62 -4.51
N GLY A 161 -6.87 -4.06 -5.19
CA GLY A 161 -6.81 -4.40 -6.61
C GLY A 161 -6.48 -3.19 -7.49
N LEU A 162 -7.05 -2.02 -7.20
CA LEU A 162 -6.74 -0.77 -7.89
C LEU A 162 -5.29 -0.34 -7.67
N ILE A 163 -4.80 -0.43 -6.43
CA ILE A 163 -3.41 -0.12 -6.10
C ILE A 163 -2.46 -1.00 -6.92
N ALA A 164 -2.69 -2.31 -6.94
CA ALA A 164 -1.89 -3.24 -7.73
C ALA A 164 -1.93 -2.91 -9.24
N SER A 165 -3.09 -2.53 -9.77
CA SER A 165 -3.22 -2.08 -11.17
C SER A 165 -2.38 -0.83 -11.45
N VAL A 166 -2.44 0.16 -10.56
CA VAL A 166 -1.67 1.41 -10.69
C VAL A 166 -0.17 1.12 -10.59
N GLU A 167 0.27 0.31 -9.62
CA GLU A 167 1.66 -0.13 -9.48
C GLU A 167 2.19 -0.72 -10.81
N ILE A 168 1.42 -1.58 -11.47
CA ILE A 168 1.82 -2.19 -12.74
C ILE A 168 1.90 -1.14 -13.87
N VAL A 169 0.89 -0.27 -14.00
CA VAL A 169 0.81 0.76 -15.05
C VAL A 169 1.88 1.84 -14.90
N LEU A 170 2.39 2.08 -13.69
CA LEU A 170 3.49 3.01 -13.46
C LEU A 170 4.77 2.62 -14.20
N MET A 171 5.02 1.33 -14.48
CA MET A 171 6.23 0.90 -15.19
C MET A 171 6.34 1.48 -16.61
N PRO A 172 5.37 1.29 -17.53
CA PRO A 172 5.43 1.92 -18.84
C PRO A 172 5.42 3.46 -18.76
N ILE A 173 4.74 4.06 -17.77
CA ILE A 173 4.78 5.52 -17.55
C ILE A 173 6.21 5.97 -17.22
N LEU A 174 6.92 5.26 -16.35
CA LEU A 174 8.32 5.59 -16.01
C LEU A 174 9.26 5.45 -17.20
N ILE A 175 9.02 4.49 -18.10
CA ILE A 175 9.79 4.39 -19.36
C ILE A 175 9.54 5.63 -20.22
N ILE A 176 8.29 6.09 -20.36
CA ILE A 176 7.96 7.31 -21.10
C ILE A 176 8.61 8.54 -20.44
N LEU A 177 8.53 8.67 -19.12
CA LEU A 177 9.16 9.78 -18.38
C LEU A 177 10.69 9.77 -18.52
N MET A 178 11.31 8.60 -18.55
CA MET A 178 12.74 8.46 -18.85
C MET A 178 13.06 8.98 -20.26
N LEU A 179 12.26 8.64 -21.27
CA LEU A 179 12.42 9.16 -22.64
C LEU A 179 12.22 10.68 -22.73
N MET A 180 11.32 11.23 -21.90
CA MET A 180 11.10 12.67 -21.76
C MET A 180 12.19 13.39 -20.93
N LYS A 181 13.20 12.66 -20.42
CA LYS A 181 14.27 13.16 -19.54
C LYS A 181 13.79 13.75 -18.22
N THR A 182 12.57 13.41 -17.78
CA THR A 182 12.01 13.80 -16.47
C THR A 182 12.27 12.75 -15.38
N ALA A 183 12.77 11.57 -15.78
CA ALA A 183 13.28 10.53 -14.90
C ALA A 183 14.67 10.07 -15.36
N SER A 184 15.48 9.60 -14.41
CA SER A 184 16.79 9.01 -14.73
C SER A 184 16.63 7.66 -15.45
N VAL A 185 17.64 7.25 -16.22
CA VAL A 185 17.69 5.92 -16.84
C VAL A 185 17.65 4.80 -15.81
N ILE A 186 18.14 5.06 -14.59
CA ILE A 186 18.20 4.08 -13.50
C ILE A 186 16.81 3.85 -12.87
N THR A 187 15.90 4.83 -12.96
CA THR A 187 14.59 4.79 -12.30
C THR A 187 13.75 3.56 -12.70
N PRO A 188 13.55 3.22 -14.00
CA PRO A 188 12.80 2.03 -14.38
C PRO A 188 13.43 0.72 -13.91
N PHE A 189 14.76 0.65 -13.75
CA PHE A 189 15.43 -0.55 -13.23
C PHE A 189 15.10 -0.79 -11.75
N PHE A 190 15.19 0.26 -10.91
CA PHE A 190 14.79 0.13 -9.50
C PHE A 190 13.29 -0.12 -9.37
N TYR A 191 12.46 0.50 -10.20
CA TYR A 191 11.02 0.27 -10.17
C TYR A 191 10.63 -1.14 -10.61
N HIS A 192 11.33 -1.69 -11.60
CA HIS A 192 11.20 -3.10 -11.97
C HIS A 192 11.54 -4.03 -10.80
N GLN A 193 12.61 -3.74 -10.05
CA GLN A 193 12.94 -4.51 -8.84
C GLN A 193 11.85 -4.40 -7.77
N PHE A 194 11.27 -3.20 -7.57
CA PHE A 194 10.09 -3.02 -6.74
C PHE A 194 8.93 -3.91 -7.18
N LEU A 195 8.61 -3.94 -8.48
CA LEU A 195 7.53 -4.79 -9.01
C LEU A 195 7.80 -6.28 -8.83
N ILE A 196 9.04 -6.75 -9.00
CA ILE A 196 9.41 -8.15 -8.71
C ILE A 196 9.15 -8.48 -7.24
N MET A 197 9.57 -7.59 -6.32
CA MET A 197 9.35 -7.79 -4.89
C MET A 197 7.84 -7.85 -4.55
N ARG A 198 7.04 -6.95 -5.13
CA ARG A 198 5.58 -6.95 -4.98
C ARG A 198 4.93 -8.18 -5.58
N TYR A 199 5.41 -8.64 -6.74
CA TYR A 199 4.96 -9.88 -7.37
C TYR A 199 5.26 -11.11 -6.50
N LYS A 200 6.43 -11.16 -5.86
CA LYS A 200 6.84 -12.27 -4.97
C LYS A 200 6.23 -12.19 -3.56
N SER A 201 5.64 -11.07 -3.17
CA SER A 201 5.11 -10.89 -1.81
C SER A 201 4.05 -11.94 -1.46
N HIS A 202 4.29 -12.73 -0.42
CA HIS A 202 3.32 -13.74 0.04
C HIS A 202 2.08 -13.10 0.68
N ARG A 203 2.22 -11.89 1.25
CA ARG A 203 1.12 -11.22 1.98
C ARG A 203 0.14 -10.50 1.08
N ASN A 204 0.58 -10.06 -0.09
CA ASN A 204 -0.27 -9.34 -1.03
C ASN A 204 -0.36 -10.10 -2.38
N PRO A 205 -1.42 -10.89 -2.61
CA PRO A 205 -1.58 -11.61 -3.88
C PRO A 205 -2.08 -10.73 -5.03
N TYR A 206 -2.50 -9.48 -4.77
CA TYR A 206 -3.21 -8.65 -5.75
C TYR A 206 -2.33 -8.30 -6.95
N THR A 207 -1.04 -8.02 -6.76
CA THR A 207 -0.10 -7.74 -7.86
C THR A 207 -0.03 -8.91 -8.84
N ARG A 208 0.13 -10.16 -8.35
CA ARG A 208 0.13 -11.36 -9.19
C ARG A 208 -1.21 -11.57 -9.90
N ILE A 209 -2.32 -11.37 -9.18
CA ILE A 209 -3.67 -11.49 -9.75
C ILE A 209 -3.87 -10.47 -10.88
N LYS A 210 -3.47 -9.21 -10.68
CA LYS A 210 -3.61 -8.15 -11.68
C LYS A 210 -2.71 -8.35 -12.88
N PHE A 211 -1.48 -8.82 -12.71
CA PHE A 211 -0.64 -9.22 -13.85
C PHE A 211 -1.30 -10.31 -14.70
N ARG A 212 -1.88 -11.35 -14.07
CA ARG A 212 -2.63 -12.39 -14.79
C ARG A 212 -3.86 -11.84 -15.50
N GLN A 213 -4.62 -10.96 -14.84
CA GLN A 213 -5.79 -10.32 -15.44
C GLN A 213 -5.42 -9.45 -16.64
N PHE A 214 -4.36 -8.64 -16.54
CA PHE A 214 -3.88 -7.82 -17.65
C PHE A 214 -3.38 -8.66 -18.81
N ARG A 215 -2.62 -9.73 -18.53
CA ARG A 215 -2.21 -10.67 -19.58
C ARG A 215 -3.44 -11.24 -20.31
N TYR A 216 -4.42 -11.76 -19.59
CA TYR A 216 -5.64 -12.30 -20.19
C TYR A 216 -6.40 -11.25 -21.02
N LEU A 217 -6.54 -10.02 -20.52
CA LEU A 217 -7.18 -8.92 -21.25
C LEU A 217 -6.42 -8.56 -22.52
N PHE A 218 -5.09 -8.50 -22.47
CA PHE A 218 -4.28 -8.24 -23.65
C PHE A 218 -4.34 -9.39 -24.67
N GLU A 219 -4.36 -10.64 -24.23
CA GLU A 219 -4.57 -11.80 -25.10
C GLU A 219 -5.96 -11.74 -25.76
N LEU A 220 -7.00 -11.38 -25.02
CA LEU A 220 -8.35 -11.21 -25.55
C LEU A 220 -8.40 -10.12 -26.64
N VAL A 221 -7.78 -8.97 -26.38
CA VAL A 221 -7.69 -7.87 -27.36
C VAL A 221 -6.88 -8.30 -28.59
N ALA A 222 -5.76 -9.00 -28.40
CA ALA A 222 -4.92 -9.47 -29.50
C ALA A 222 -5.63 -10.51 -30.39
N ASN A 223 -6.50 -11.33 -29.80
CA ASN A 223 -7.26 -12.38 -30.50
C ASN A 223 -8.60 -11.89 -31.07
N HIS A 224 -9.01 -10.66 -30.78
CA HIS A 224 -10.25 -10.11 -31.32
C HIS A 224 -10.16 -9.93 -32.84
N PRO A 225 -11.17 -10.35 -33.62
CA PRO A 225 -11.10 -10.39 -35.09
C PRO A 225 -10.92 -9.01 -35.75
N GLN A 226 -11.30 -7.93 -35.06
CA GLN A 226 -11.15 -6.55 -35.56
C GLN A 226 -9.79 -5.92 -35.24
N THR A 227 -8.89 -6.62 -34.54
CA THR A 227 -7.61 -6.04 -34.12
C THR A 227 -6.61 -6.02 -35.27
N PRO A 228 -6.09 -4.83 -35.68
CA PRO A 228 -5.09 -4.73 -36.73
C PRO A 228 -3.83 -5.55 -36.42
N TRP A 229 -3.23 -6.13 -37.46
CA TRP A 229 -2.08 -7.03 -37.33
C TRP A 229 -0.90 -6.41 -36.56
N LEU A 230 -0.67 -5.11 -36.73
CA LEU A 230 0.41 -4.38 -36.06
C LEU A 230 0.19 -4.31 -34.53
N ILE A 231 -1.04 -4.00 -34.12
CA ILE A 231 -1.44 -3.93 -32.71
C ILE A 231 -1.34 -5.33 -32.09
N ARG A 232 -1.82 -6.36 -32.79
CA ARG A 232 -1.68 -7.75 -32.36
C ARG A 232 -0.22 -8.13 -32.14
N LYS A 233 0.67 -7.82 -33.10
CA LYS A 233 2.11 -8.13 -32.98
C LYS A 233 2.75 -7.39 -31.80
N LEU A 234 2.42 -6.10 -31.62
CA LEU A 234 2.90 -5.30 -30.50
C LEU A 234 2.47 -5.90 -29.15
N ILE A 235 1.20 -6.26 -29.00
CA ILE A 235 0.65 -6.83 -27.77
C ILE A 235 1.34 -8.17 -27.44
N LEU A 236 1.41 -9.09 -28.41
CA LEU A 236 2.03 -10.40 -28.20
C LEU A 236 3.54 -10.30 -27.89
N SER A 237 4.23 -9.37 -28.54
CA SER A 237 5.64 -9.08 -28.23
C SER A 237 5.80 -8.51 -26.82
N SER A 238 4.89 -7.63 -26.39
CA SER A 238 4.92 -7.05 -25.05
C SER A 238 4.66 -8.09 -23.97
N ILE A 239 3.67 -8.98 -24.19
CA ILE A 239 3.40 -10.11 -23.29
C ILE A 239 4.65 -11.00 -23.19
N SER A 240 5.24 -11.36 -24.33
CA SER A 240 6.44 -12.22 -24.35
C SER A 240 7.61 -11.58 -23.60
N GLY A 241 7.85 -10.28 -23.82
CA GLY A 241 8.89 -9.53 -23.12
C GLY A 241 8.67 -9.45 -21.61
N VAL A 242 7.45 -9.16 -21.15
CA VAL A 242 7.11 -9.14 -19.73
C VAL A 242 7.25 -10.53 -19.11
N CYS A 243 6.75 -11.58 -19.78
CA CYS A 243 6.85 -12.96 -19.30
C CYS A 243 8.31 -13.45 -19.22
N ALA A 244 9.20 -13.02 -20.12
CA ALA A 244 10.62 -13.34 -20.04
C ALA A 244 11.32 -12.71 -18.82
N LEU A 245 10.78 -11.60 -18.30
CA LEU A 245 11.29 -10.91 -17.11
C LEU A 245 10.62 -11.39 -15.80
N CYS A 246 9.55 -12.17 -15.90
CA CYS A 246 8.84 -12.68 -14.73
C CYS A 246 9.68 -13.78 -14.03
N PRO A 247 9.69 -13.78 -12.68
CA PRO A 247 10.23 -14.92 -11.94
C PRO A 247 9.38 -16.18 -12.21
N PRO A 248 9.98 -17.39 -12.23
CA PRO A 248 9.25 -18.63 -12.46
C PRO A 248 8.19 -18.85 -11.39
N ASP A 249 6.98 -19.26 -11.81
CA ASP A 249 5.86 -19.59 -10.92
C ASP A 249 6.21 -20.84 -10.09
N THR A 250 6.67 -20.66 -8.85
CA THR A 250 7.00 -21.78 -7.94
C THR A 250 5.77 -22.56 -7.47
N THR A 251 4.55 -22.14 -7.81
CA THR A 251 3.30 -22.79 -7.41
C THR A 251 3.07 -24.19 -7.99
N HIS A 252 3.87 -24.64 -8.96
CA HIS A 252 3.81 -26.02 -9.49
C HIS A 252 4.91 -26.96 -8.96
N ALA A 253 5.84 -26.47 -8.11
CA ALA A 253 6.95 -27.29 -7.61
C ALA A 253 6.61 -28.15 -6.37
N HIS A 254 5.38 -28.09 -5.86
CA HIS A 254 4.92 -28.90 -4.72
C HIS A 254 3.79 -29.88 -5.07
N ALA A 255 3.60 -30.17 -6.36
CA ALA A 255 2.63 -31.16 -6.85
C ALA A 255 3.30 -32.29 -7.65
N GLN A 256 4.55 -32.62 -7.31
CA GLN A 256 5.26 -33.82 -7.75
C GLN A 256 5.86 -34.52 -6.54
#